data_AF-A0A3B4B9U4-F1
#
_entry.id   AF-A0A3B4B9U4-F1
#
_cell.length_a   1.000
_cell.length_b   1.000
_cell.length_c   1.000
_cell.angle_alpha   90.00
_cell.angle_beta   90.00
_cell.angle_gamma   90.00
#
_symmetry.space_group_name_H-M   'P 1'
#
loop_
_entity.id
_entity.type
_entity.pdbx_description
1 polymer ?
#
loop_
_entity_poly.entity_id
_entity_poly.type
_entity_poly.pdbx_seq_one_letter_code
_entity_poly.pdbx_strand_id
1 'polypeptide(L)'
;IYIFLIYFIIFFYFFFYLYILLFFYYLFFYIFFLSFFSWRLRNAWNIIQAEWKCCGVIAYTDWHEALKEKVVPDRCCQEHYQNCGRNSTNMFWNRVSFVLLIVVVIVMVVVVVVVVVVVVVV
;
A
#
# COMPACT_ATOMS: atom_id res chain seq x y z
N ILE A 1 23.66 24.21 -19.65
CA ILE A 1 22.47 24.89 -19.05
C ILE A 1 21.23 24.00 -19.10
N TYR A 2 20.84 23.49 -20.26
CA TYR A 2 19.68 22.59 -20.40
C TYR A 2 19.79 21.31 -19.57
N ILE A 3 20.94 20.64 -19.63
CA ILE A 3 21.22 19.43 -18.84
C ILE A 3 21.08 19.70 -17.33
N PHE A 4 21.62 20.82 -16.84
CA PHE A 4 21.51 21.19 -15.42
C PHE A 4 20.06 21.48 -15.01
N LEU A 5 19.29 22.17 -15.87
CA LEU A 5 17.86 22.40 -15.64
C LEU A 5 17.06 21.09 -15.62
N ILE A 6 17.40 20.12 -16.47
CA ILE A 6 16.76 18.79 -16.49
C ILE A 6 17.02 18.05 -15.17
N TYR A 7 18.28 17.98 -14.70
CA TYR A 7 18.59 17.35 -13.42
C TYR A 7 17.90 18.05 -12.24
N PHE A 8 17.84 19.37 -12.26
CA PHE A 8 17.11 20.16 -11.25
C PHE A 8 15.61 19.79 -11.25
N ILE A 9 14.96 19.73 -12.41
CA ILE A 9 13.54 19.35 -12.53
C ILE A 9 13.30 17.91 -12.04
N ILE A 10 14.15 16.95 -12.45
CA ILE A 10 14.06 15.56 -12.01
C ILE A 10 14.19 15.45 -10.49
N PHE A 11 15.09 16.23 -9.89
CA PHE A 11 15.25 16.30 -8.45
C PHE A 11 13.95 16.76 -7.76
N PHE A 12 13.37 17.90 -8.15
CA PHE A 12 12.10 18.36 -7.54
C PHE A 12 10.96 17.38 -7.76
N TYR A 13 10.87 16.79 -8.95
CA TYR A 13 9.86 15.79 -9.24
C TYR A 13 9.96 14.57 -8.32
N PHE A 14 11.18 14.08 -8.09
CA PHE A 14 11.44 12.98 -7.17
C PHE A 14 11.03 13.33 -5.73
N PHE A 15 11.41 14.51 -5.22
CA PHE A 15 11.04 14.94 -3.86
C PHE A 15 9.53 15.14 -3.70
N PHE A 16 8.87 15.75 -4.69
CA PHE A 16 7.43 15.91 -4.68
C PHE A 16 6.72 14.55 -4.67
N TYR A 17 7.19 13.61 -5.49
CA TYR A 17 6.64 12.27 -5.54
C TYR A 17 6.84 11.50 -4.23
N LEU A 18 8.05 11.55 -3.65
CA LEU A 18 8.34 10.96 -2.34
C LEU A 18 7.42 11.53 -1.25
N TYR A 19 7.20 12.85 -1.26
CA TYR A 19 6.27 13.49 -0.33
C TYR A 19 4.84 12.97 -0.51
N ILE A 20 4.35 12.86 -1.75
CA ILE A 20 3.02 12.32 -2.04
C ILE A 20 2.90 10.86 -1.60
N LEU A 21 3.91 10.03 -1.84
CA LEU A 21 3.95 8.64 -1.38
C LEU A 21 3.87 8.54 0.14
N LEU A 22 4.68 9.33 0.85
CA LEU A 22 4.67 9.37 2.31
C LEU A 22 3.31 9.84 2.81
N PHE A 23 2.72 10.87 2.20
CA PHE A 23 1.39 11.35 2.55
C PHE A 23 0.34 10.25 2.40
N PHE A 24 0.29 9.54 1.27
CA PHE A 24 -0.64 8.43 1.07
C PHE A 24 -0.38 7.28 2.06
N TYR A 25 0.89 6.93 2.30
CA TYR A 25 1.28 5.93 3.28
C TYR A 25 0.72 6.24 4.68
N TYR A 26 0.98 7.45 5.18
CA TYR A 26 0.49 7.89 6.49
C TYR A 26 -1.03 8.01 6.52
N LEU A 27 -1.66 8.50 5.46
CA LEU A 27 -3.12 8.61 5.37
C LEU A 27 -3.79 7.24 5.48
N PHE A 28 -3.31 6.25 4.74
CA PHE A 28 -3.89 4.91 4.74
C PHE A 28 -3.64 4.18 6.07
N PHE A 29 -2.45 4.34 6.66
CA PHE A 29 -2.15 3.82 7.99
C PHE A 29 -3.04 4.49 9.05
N TYR A 30 -3.27 5.79 8.93
CA TYR A 30 -4.20 6.53 9.79
C TYR A 30 -5.64 6.02 9.65
N ILE A 31 -6.12 5.81 8.43
CA ILE A 31 -7.47 5.25 8.17
C ILE A 31 -7.59 3.83 8.74
N PHE A 32 -6.57 2.99 8.54
CA PHE A 32 -6.50 1.66 9.14
C PHE A 32 -6.58 1.74 10.65
N PHE A 33 -5.79 2.60 11.29
CA PHE A 33 -5.83 2.81 12.74
C PHE A 33 -7.19 3.34 13.21
N LEU A 34 -7.80 4.28 12.48
CA LEU A 34 -9.13 4.81 12.79
C LEU A 34 -10.22 3.73 12.70
N SER A 35 -10.04 2.72 11.84
CA SER A 35 -10.90 1.53 11.79
C SER A 35 -10.90 0.72 13.11
N PHE A 36 -9.90 0.91 13.98
CA PHE A 36 -9.92 0.31 15.32
C PHE A 36 -10.86 1.02 16.28
N PHE A 37 -11.02 2.33 16.15
CA PHE A 37 -11.85 3.13 17.04
C PHE A 37 -13.30 3.25 16.57
N SER A 38 -13.57 2.98 15.29
CA SER A 38 -14.91 3.08 14.70
C SER A 38 -15.34 1.77 14.05
N TRP A 39 -16.38 1.14 14.60
CA TRP A 39 -16.98 -0.07 14.05
C TRP A 39 -17.49 0.12 12.61
N ARG A 40 -17.95 1.34 12.27
CA ARG A 40 -18.47 1.66 10.95
C ARG A 40 -17.36 1.72 9.92
N LEU A 41 -16.23 2.33 10.26
CA LEU A 41 -15.03 2.33 9.42
C LEU A 41 -14.43 0.93 9.32
N ARG A 42 -14.44 0.16 10.41
CA ARG A 42 -14.00 -1.24 10.41
C ARG A 42 -14.77 -2.09 9.41
N ASN A 43 -16.09 -1.97 9.40
CA ASN A 43 -16.90 -2.72 8.45
C ASN A 43 -16.64 -2.28 7.01
N ALA A 44 -16.54 -0.96 6.76
CA ALA A 44 -16.19 -0.44 5.44
C ALA A 44 -14.82 -0.92 4.95
N TRP A 45 -13.82 -0.88 5.83
CA TRP A 45 -12.47 -1.38 5.55
C TRP A 45 -12.46 -2.87 5.20
N ASN A 46 -13.18 -3.68 5.97
CA ASN A 46 -13.32 -5.12 5.69
C ASN A 46 -14.04 -5.39 4.36
N ILE A 47 -14.97 -4.54 3.92
CA ILE A 47 -15.61 -4.66 2.59
C ILE A 47 -14.58 -4.40 1.49
N ILE A 48 -13.82 -3.31 1.60
CA ILE A 48 -12.80 -2.94 0.61
C ILE A 48 -11.75 -4.05 0.48
N GLN A 49 -11.31 -4.62 1.60
CA GLN A 49 -10.34 -5.71 1.63
C GLN A 49 -10.85 -6.99 0.94
N ALA A 50 -12.12 -7.33 1.15
CA ALA A 50 -12.75 -8.47 0.47
C ALA A 50 -12.86 -8.23 -1.04
N GLU A 51 -13.29 -7.05 -1.45
CA GLU A 51 -13.46 -6.68 -2.86
C GLU A 51 -12.12 -6.69 -3.61
N TRP A 52 -11.07 -6.16 -2.97
CA TRP A 52 -9.75 -6.02 -3.59
C TRP A 52 -8.85 -7.23 -3.34
N LYS A 53 -9.36 -8.24 -2.63
CA LYS A 53 -8.65 -9.49 -2.34
C LYS A 53 -7.28 -9.22 -1.71
N CYS A 54 -7.26 -8.35 -0.70
CA CYS A 54 -6.07 -7.93 0.04
C CYS A 54 -6.29 -8.06 1.56
N CYS A 55 -5.21 -8.11 2.34
CA CYS A 55 -5.30 -8.12 3.79
C CYS A 55 -4.24 -7.24 4.45
N GLY A 56 -4.69 -6.39 5.36
CA GLY A 56 -3.89 -5.33 5.99
C GLY A 56 -3.75 -4.10 5.10
N VAL A 57 -2.78 -3.26 5.45
CA VAL A 57 -2.38 -2.07 4.70
C VAL A 57 -1.29 -2.47 3.71
N ILE A 58 -0.20 -3.02 4.25
CA ILE A 58 0.97 -3.54 3.55
C ILE A 58 0.92 -5.08 3.55
N ALA A 59 0.58 -5.67 4.69
CA ALA A 59 0.57 -7.11 4.88
C ALA A 59 -0.46 -7.53 5.93
N TYR A 60 -0.83 -8.81 5.91
CA TYR A 60 -1.74 -9.37 6.92
C TYR A 60 -1.19 -9.24 8.35
N THR A 61 0.14 -9.14 8.51
CA THR A 61 0.82 -8.92 9.79
C THR A 61 0.47 -7.57 10.43
N ASP A 62 -0.02 -6.59 9.67
CA ASP A 62 -0.45 -5.30 10.21
C ASP A 62 -1.60 -5.47 11.22
N TRP A 63 -2.47 -6.46 10.98
CA TRP A 63 -3.49 -6.85 11.95
C TRP A 63 -2.90 -7.47 13.20
N HIS A 64 -1.82 -8.25 13.06
CA HIS A 64 -1.18 -8.91 14.20
C HIS A 64 -0.49 -7.89 15.11
N GLU A 65 0.15 -6.89 14.52
CA GLU A 65 0.77 -5.79 15.25
C GLU A 65 -0.28 -4.93 15.95
N ALA A 66 -1.39 -4.62 15.27
CA ALA A 66 -2.43 -3.76 15.80
C ALA A 66 -3.33 -4.43 16.85
N LEU A 67 -3.67 -5.72 16.69
CA LEU A 67 -4.48 -6.49 17.63
C LEU A 67 -3.65 -7.13 18.75
N LYS A 68 -2.32 -7.19 18.59
CA LYS A 68 -1.40 -7.95 19.46
C LYS A 68 -1.73 -9.44 19.58
N GLU A 69 -2.58 -9.95 18.69
CA GLU A 69 -2.95 -11.36 18.57
C GLU A 69 -2.66 -11.80 17.13
N LYS A 70 -2.32 -13.08 16.92
CA LYS A 70 -2.12 -13.64 15.56
C LYS A 70 -3.48 -13.91 14.89
N VAL A 71 -4.27 -12.87 14.71
CA VAL A 71 -5.65 -12.95 14.20
C VAL A 71 -5.84 -11.90 13.11
N VAL A 72 -6.53 -12.30 12.05
CA VAL A 72 -7.01 -11.40 10.98
C VAL A 72 -8.54 -11.41 10.92
N PRO A 73 -9.19 -10.40 10.33
CA PRO A 73 -10.64 -10.45 10.10
C PRO A 73 -11.03 -11.56 9.13
N ASP A 74 -12.18 -12.21 9.35
CA ASP A 74 -12.66 -13.32 8.49
C ASP A 74 -12.83 -12.93 7.02
N ARG A 75 -13.07 -11.64 6.72
CA ARG A 75 -13.16 -11.13 5.34
C ARG A 75 -11.82 -11.10 4.60
N CYS A 76 -10.69 -11.19 5.30
CA CYS A 76 -9.37 -11.36 4.68
C CYS A 76 -9.12 -12.77 4.14
N CYS A 77 -10.00 -13.72 4.45
CA CYS A 77 -9.84 -15.11 4.06
C CYS A 77 -10.35 -15.37 2.65
N GLN A 78 -9.67 -16.29 1.96
CA GLN A 78 -10.10 -16.73 0.63
C GLN A 78 -11.42 -17.51 0.71
N GLU A 79 -11.56 -18.36 1.73
CA GLU A 79 -12.79 -19.07 2.03
C GLU A 79 -13.56 -18.34 3.14
N HIS A 80 -14.85 -18.09 2.91
CA HIS A 80 -15.71 -17.42 3.89
C HIS A 80 -16.24 -18.41 4.92
N TYR A 81 -15.47 -18.60 5.99
CA TYR A 81 -15.90 -19.35 7.19
C TYR A 81 -15.64 -18.53 8.46
N GLN A 82 -16.50 -18.69 9.46
CA GLN A 82 -16.37 -17.99 10.74
C GLN A 82 -15.08 -18.38 11.46
N ASN A 83 -14.39 -17.38 12.01
CA ASN A 83 -13.12 -17.50 12.74
C ASN A 83 -11.95 -18.06 11.90
N CYS A 84 -11.99 -17.89 10.59
CA CYS A 84 -10.88 -18.22 9.72
C CYS A 84 -9.57 -17.58 10.19
N GLY A 85 -9.61 -16.31 10.58
CA GLY A 85 -8.41 -15.58 10.95
C GLY A 85 -7.64 -16.09 12.16
N ARG A 86 -8.26 -16.93 13.01
CA ARG A 86 -7.65 -17.43 14.25
C ARG A 86 -6.83 -18.71 14.08
N ASN A 87 -7.10 -19.50 13.04
CA ASN A 87 -6.54 -20.85 12.89
C ASN A 87 -6.16 -21.21 11.44
N SER A 88 -6.30 -20.29 10.48
CA SER A 88 -5.82 -20.50 9.11
C SER A 88 -4.31 -20.32 9.07
N THR A 89 -3.60 -21.44 8.95
CA THR A 89 -2.24 -21.44 8.41
C THR A 89 -2.36 -21.32 6.89
N ASN A 90 -2.32 -20.08 6.38
CA ASN A 90 -2.09 -19.72 4.97
C ASN A 90 -3.31 -19.58 4.02
N MET A 91 -4.55 -19.52 4.49
CA MET A 91 -5.74 -19.29 3.63
C MET A 91 -6.17 -17.80 3.55
N PHE A 92 -5.21 -16.88 3.63
CA PHE A 92 -5.47 -15.43 3.59
C PHE A 92 -5.00 -14.79 2.29
N TRP A 93 -5.58 -13.64 1.95
CA TRP A 93 -5.07 -12.81 0.87
C TRP A 93 -3.69 -12.24 1.22
N ASN A 94 -2.66 -12.70 0.52
CA ASN A 94 -1.30 -12.18 0.67
C ASN A 94 -1.02 -10.94 -0.21
N ARG A 95 -2.06 -10.35 -0.83
CA ARG A 95 -1.92 -9.11 -1.60
C ARG A 95 -1.92 -7.90 -0.69
N VAL A 96 -1.10 -6.94 -1.09
CA VAL A 96 -0.97 -5.61 -0.49
C VAL A 96 -2.18 -4.75 -0.91
N SER A 97 -2.82 -4.04 0.01
CA SER A 97 -3.85 -3.04 -0.36
C SER A 97 -3.24 -1.89 -1.18
N PHE A 98 -1.95 -1.64 -1.00
CA PHE A 98 -1.14 -0.65 -1.71
C PHE A 98 -0.63 -1.10 -3.09
N VAL A 99 -1.13 -2.19 -3.68
CA VAL A 99 -0.71 -2.64 -5.03
C VAL A 99 -0.72 -1.48 -6.05
N LEU A 100 -1.74 -0.62 -6.01
CA LEU A 100 -1.81 0.56 -6.89
C LEU A 100 -0.62 1.51 -6.68
N LEU A 101 -0.23 1.77 -5.43
CA LEU A 101 0.91 2.62 -5.11
C LEU A 101 2.23 2.01 -5.60
N ILE A 102 2.41 0.69 -5.43
CA ILE A 102 3.58 -0.04 -5.94
C ILE A 102 3.67 0.10 -7.46
N VAL A 103 2.55 -0.04 -8.18
CA VAL A 103 2.50 0.13 -9.64
C VAL A 103 2.89 1.55 -10.03
N VAL A 104 2.38 2.57 -9.34
CA VAL A 104 2.77 3.97 -9.59
C VAL A 104 4.26 4.18 -9.34
N VAL A 105 4.83 3.62 -8.27
CA VAL A 105 6.27 3.71 -7.97
C VAL A 105 7.10 3.11 -9.10
N ILE A 106 6.75 1.89 -9.54
CA ILE A 106 7.46 1.21 -10.62
C ILE A 106 7.42 2.04 -11.90
N VAL A 107 6.25 2.52 -12.30
CA VAL A 107 6.08 3.34 -13.51
C VAL A 107 6.94 4.61 -13.42
N MET A 108 6.95 5.29 -12.27
CA MET A 108 7.77 6.49 -12.09
C MET A 108 9.26 6.21 -12.17
N VAL A 109 9.73 5.15 -11.51
CA VAL A 109 11.15 4.74 -11.57
C VAL A 109 11.55 4.45 -13.01
N VAL A 110 10.71 3.73 -13.77
CA VAL A 110 10.96 3.46 -15.18
C VAL A 110 11.02 4.76 -15.99
N VAL A 111 10.09 5.69 -15.80
CA VAL A 111 10.09 6.99 -16.50
C VAL A 111 11.36 7.78 -16.20
N VAL A 112 11.75 7.89 -14.92
CA VAL A 112 12.96 8.61 -14.51
C VAL A 112 14.21 7.96 -15.12
N VAL A 113 14.33 6.63 -15.04
CA VAL A 113 15.46 5.90 -15.62
C VAL A 113 15.53 6.10 -17.13
N VAL A 114 14.41 5.97 -17.84
CA VAL A 114 14.36 6.19 -19.30
C VAL A 114 14.77 7.61 -19.65
N VAL A 115 14.24 8.62 -18.96
CA VAL A 115 14.58 10.04 -19.22
C VAL A 115 16.06 10.29 -18.96
N VAL A 116 16.61 9.78 -17.85
CA VAL A 116 18.04 9.93 -17.54
C VAL A 116 18.91 9.24 -18.60
N VAL A 117 18.59 8.00 -18.98
CA VAL A 117 19.34 7.26 -19.99
C VAL A 117 19.30 7.99 -21.34
N VAL A 118 18.12 8.44 -21.78
CA VAL A 118 17.99 9.18 -23.04
C VAL A 118 18.79 10.48 -23.02
N VAL A 119 18.77 11.23 -21.92
CA VAL A 119 19.51 12.51 -21.80
C VAL A 119 21.02 12.32 -21.65
N VAL A 120 21.48 11.19 -21.11
CA VAL A 120 22.91 10.88 -20.97
C VAL A 120 23.50 10.33 -22.27
N VAL A 121 22.72 9.59 -23.04
CA VAL A 121 23.15 8.93 -24.28
C VAL A 121 23.08 9.89 -25.49
N VAL A 122 22.21 10.89 -25.45
CA VAL A 122 22.07 11.94 -26.48
C VAL A 122 22.92 13.15 -26.13
#